data_AF-A0A2X3J9H1-F1
#
_entry.id   AF-A0A2X3J9H1-F1
#
_cell.length_a   1.000
_cell.length_b   1.000
_cell.length_c   1.000
_cell.angle_alpha   90.00
_cell.angle_beta   90.00
_cell.angle_gamma   90.00
#
_symmetry.space_group_name_H-M   'P 1'
#
loop_
_entity.id
_entity.type
_entity.pdbx_description
1 polymer ?
#
loop_
_entity_poly.entity_id
_entity_poly.type
_entity_poly.pdbx_seq_one_letter_code
_entity_poly.pdbx_strand_id
1 'polypeptide(L)'
;MSKFFIDRPIFAWVIAIIIMLAGALAIMKLPIAQYPTIAPPAIQISANYPGADAKTVQDTVTQVIEQNMNGIDGLLYMSSTSDSSGTVQITITFDSGTDADIAQVQVQNKLQLAMPLLPQEVQQQGVSVEKSSSSFLMVLGMINTDGHHEPGRYRGLRGCNHQRSGQPVPTA
;
A
#
# COMPACT_ATOMS: atom_id res chain seq x y z
N MET A 1 56.88 -0.61 -5.01
CA MET A 1 55.70 -0.79 -5.88
C MET A 1 55.78 0.06 -7.15
N SER A 2 56.03 1.36 -7.08
CA SER A 2 56.05 2.27 -8.25
C SER A 2 57.18 2.03 -9.28
N LYS A 3 58.37 1.58 -8.87
CA LYS A 3 59.49 1.29 -9.80
C LYS A 3 59.19 0.13 -10.78
N PHE A 4 58.39 -0.86 -10.38
CA PHE A 4 58.05 -2.03 -11.21
C PHE A 4 57.14 -1.68 -12.39
N PHE A 5 56.26 -0.69 -12.22
CA PHE A 5 55.38 -0.20 -13.29
C PHE A 5 56.08 0.75 -14.27
N ILE A 6 57.22 1.35 -13.88
CA ILE A 6 58.05 2.20 -14.75
C ILE A 6 58.86 1.33 -15.72
N ASP A 7 59.43 0.21 -15.25
CA ASP A 7 60.25 -0.68 -16.09
C ASP A 7 59.41 -1.58 -17.03
N ARG A 8 58.09 -1.68 -16.82
CA ARG A 8 57.15 -2.50 -17.60
C ARG A 8 55.88 -1.73 -17.98
N PRO A 9 55.97 -0.72 -18.87
CA PRO A 9 54.85 0.15 -19.24
C PRO A 9 53.67 -0.59 -19.90
N ILE A 10 53.92 -1.71 -20.58
CA ILE A 10 52.87 -2.55 -21.18
C ILE A 10 52.00 -3.21 -20.11
N PHE A 11 52.59 -3.67 -19.00
CA PHE A 11 51.85 -4.32 -17.92
C PHE A 11 50.94 -3.35 -17.17
N ALA A 12 51.39 -2.10 -16.98
CA ALA A 12 50.57 -1.03 -16.43
C ALA A 12 49.32 -0.75 -17.29
N TRP A 13 49.48 -0.72 -18.62
CA TRP A 13 48.36 -0.56 -19.55
C TRP A 13 47.37 -1.72 -19.53
N VAL A 14 47.85 -2.96 -19.40
CA VAL A 14 46.97 -4.14 -19.31
C VAL A 14 46.08 -4.05 -18.07
N ILE A 15 46.64 -3.71 -16.90
CA ILE A 15 45.86 -3.54 -15.67
C ILE A 15 44.87 -2.37 -15.81
N ALA A 16 45.29 -1.25 -16.41
CA ALA A 16 44.40 -0.13 -16.67
C ALA A 16 43.20 -0.53 -17.56
N ILE A 17 43.44 -1.29 -18.63
CA ILE A 17 42.39 -1.79 -19.52
C ILE A 17 41.45 -2.75 -18.79
N ILE A 18 41.97 -3.66 -17.96
CA ILE A 18 41.15 -4.58 -17.17
C ILE A 18 40.25 -3.81 -16.19
N ILE A 19 40.79 -2.80 -15.51
CA ILE A 19 40.01 -1.96 -14.58
C ILE A 19 38.95 -1.15 -15.34
N MET A 20 39.28 -0.59 -16.51
CA MET A 20 38.31 0.12 -17.34
C MET A 20 37.19 -0.80 -17.85
N LEU A 21 37.51 -2.01 -18.29
CA LEU A 21 36.52 -3.01 -18.71
C LEU A 21 35.61 -3.44 -17.56
N ALA A 22 36.17 -3.70 -16.39
CA ALA A 22 35.40 -4.04 -15.18
C ALA A 22 34.49 -2.87 -14.77
N GLY A 23 35.00 -1.64 -14.80
CA GLY A 23 34.22 -0.42 -14.53
C GLY A 23 33.09 -0.21 -15.52
N ALA A 24 33.34 -0.39 -16.82
CA ALA A 24 32.31 -0.26 -17.85
C ALA A 24 31.19 -1.30 -17.68
N LEU A 25 31.54 -2.55 -17.37
CA LEU A 25 30.55 -3.60 -17.09
C LEU A 25 29.75 -3.32 -15.81
N ALA A 26 30.38 -2.77 -14.78
CA ALA A 26 29.70 -2.39 -13.54
C ALA A 26 28.69 -1.25 -13.77
N ILE A 27 29.05 -0.22 -14.55
CA ILE A 27 28.15 0.89 -14.88
C ILE A 27 26.89 0.40 -15.59
N MET A 28 27.00 -0.58 -16.49
CA MET A 28 25.84 -1.14 -17.19
C MET A 28 24.95 -2.03 -16.32
N LYS A 29 25.47 -2.60 -15.22
CA LYS A 29 24.74 -3.52 -14.34
C LYS A 29 24.20 -2.87 -13.07
N LEU A 30 24.70 -1.69 -12.71
CA LEU A 30 24.25 -1.02 -11.50
C LEU A 30 22.83 -0.47 -11.68
N PRO A 31 21.88 -0.85 -10.81
CA PRO A 31 20.55 -0.28 -10.83
C PRO A 31 20.61 1.21 -10.48
N ILE A 32 19.96 2.04 -11.30
CA ILE A 32 19.84 3.47 -11.07
C ILE A 32 18.63 3.71 -10.18
N ALA A 33 18.86 4.15 -8.93
CA ALA A 33 17.82 4.57 -8.00
C ALA A 33 18.09 6.03 -7.57
N GLN A 34 17.05 6.87 -7.50
CA GLN A 34 17.20 8.28 -7.12
C GLN A 34 17.59 8.45 -5.65
N TYR A 35 17.13 7.55 -4.78
CA TYR A 35 17.50 7.45 -3.38
C TYR A 35 17.57 5.96 -3.00
N PRO A 36 18.54 5.54 -2.16
CA PRO A 36 18.44 4.24 -1.52
C PRO A 36 17.17 4.21 -0.65
N THR A 37 16.59 3.02 -0.43
CA THR A 37 15.44 2.85 0.46
C THR A 37 15.85 3.17 1.90
N ILE A 38 15.76 4.43 2.30
CA ILE A 38 16.00 4.93 3.66
C ILE A 38 14.73 4.93 4.52
N ALA A 39 13.55 4.71 3.90
CA ALA A 39 12.29 4.64 4.60
C ALA A 39 12.22 3.33 5.39
N PRO A 40 11.83 3.38 6.68
CA PRO A 40 11.61 2.17 7.47
C PRO A 40 10.54 1.29 6.79
N PRO A 41 10.67 -0.05 6.84
CA PRO A 41 9.67 -0.92 6.26
C PRO A 41 8.36 -0.77 7.03
N ALA A 42 7.24 -0.72 6.31
CA ALA A 42 5.92 -0.65 6.90
C ALA A 42 4.98 -1.67 6.24
N ILE A 43 4.13 -2.28 7.04
CA ILE A 43 3.09 -3.21 6.60
C ILE A 43 1.74 -2.58 6.88
N GLN A 44 0.89 -2.55 5.85
CA GLN A 44 -0.45 -2.01 5.93
C GLN A 44 -1.48 -3.14 5.93
N ILE A 45 -2.38 -3.09 6.90
CA ILE A 45 -3.55 -3.97 7.00
C ILE A 45 -4.76 -3.14 6.61
N SER A 46 -5.54 -3.61 5.64
CA SER A 46 -6.80 -2.98 5.25
C SER A 46 -7.97 -3.92 5.43
N ALA A 47 -9.04 -3.39 6.02
CA ALA A 47 -10.30 -4.11 6.21
C ALA A 47 -11.47 -3.17 5.89
N ASN A 48 -12.62 -3.76 5.56
CA ASN A 48 -13.84 -3.02 5.32
C ASN A 48 -15.00 -3.66 6.07
N TYR A 49 -15.72 -2.85 6.84
CA TYR A 49 -16.97 -3.20 7.51
C TYR A 49 -18.12 -2.34 6.94
N PRO A 50 -18.79 -2.80 5.87
CA PRO A 50 -19.83 -2.02 5.22
C PRO A 50 -20.99 -1.69 6.16
N GLY A 51 -21.37 -0.41 6.22
CA GLY A 51 -22.53 0.05 6.99
C GLY A 51 -22.27 0.31 8.48
N ALA A 52 -21.03 0.12 8.96
CA ALA A 52 -20.64 0.49 10.31
C ALA A 52 -20.15 1.95 10.37
N ASP A 53 -20.45 2.64 11.47
CA ASP A 53 -19.89 3.96 11.76
C ASP A 53 -18.45 3.84 12.29
N ALA A 54 -17.69 4.94 12.21
CA ALA A 54 -16.26 4.95 12.55
C ALA A 54 -15.98 4.42 13.97
N LYS A 55 -16.87 4.69 14.93
CA LYS A 55 -16.69 4.25 16.32
C LYS A 55 -16.90 2.75 16.45
N THR A 56 -17.96 2.20 15.84
CA THR A 56 -18.19 0.75 15.81
C THR A 56 -17.01 0.02 15.16
N VAL A 57 -16.50 0.53 14.04
CA VAL A 57 -15.34 -0.05 13.35
C VAL A 57 -14.10 -0.02 14.23
N GLN A 58 -13.83 1.09 14.90
CA GLN A 58 -12.70 1.22 15.82
C GLN A 58 -12.78 0.19 16.95
N ASP A 59 -13.93 0.08 17.60
CA ASP A 59 -14.08 -0.75 18.80
C ASP A 59 -14.14 -2.26 18.47
N THR A 60 -14.64 -2.64 17.28
CA THR A 60 -14.86 -4.06 16.92
C THR A 60 -13.80 -4.65 15.97
N VAL A 61 -13.13 -3.82 15.18
CA VAL A 61 -12.13 -4.27 14.19
C VAL A 61 -10.76 -3.75 14.55
N THR A 62 -10.60 -2.42 14.62
CA THR A 62 -9.29 -1.79 14.79
C THR A 62 -8.62 -2.25 16.09
N GLN A 63 -9.29 -2.07 17.23
CA GLN A 63 -8.73 -2.44 18.52
C GLN A 63 -8.42 -3.94 18.63
N VAL A 64 -9.25 -4.80 18.05
CA VAL A 64 -9.04 -6.26 18.06
C VAL A 64 -7.77 -6.61 17.29
N ILE A 65 -7.56 -6.02 16.11
CA ILE A 65 -6.35 -6.23 15.33
C ILE A 65 -5.14 -5.68 16.10
N GLU A 66 -5.20 -4.44 16.58
CA GLU A 66 -4.11 -3.78 17.32
C GLU A 66 -3.65 -4.59 18.54
N GLN A 67 -4.58 -5.10 19.35
CA GLN A 67 -4.27 -5.90 20.53
C GLN A 67 -3.54 -7.20 20.17
N ASN A 68 -3.87 -7.80 19.03
CA ASN A 68 -3.21 -9.02 18.55
C ASN A 68 -1.86 -8.76 17.86
N MET A 69 -1.57 -7.52 17.45
CA MET A 69 -0.29 -7.14 16.84
C MET A 69 0.84 -6.94 17.88
N ASN A 70 0.58 -7.19 19.15
CA ASN A 70 1.60 -7.13 20.20
C ASN A 70 2.63 -8.27 20.07
N GLY A 71 3.90 -7.94 20.37
CA GLY A 71 5.01 -8.89 20.35
C GLY A 71 5.42 -9.32 18.95
N ILE A 72 5.30 -8.42 17.97
CA ILE A 72 5.95 -8.53 16.66
C ILE A 72 7.37 -7.95 16.80
N ASP A 73 8.35 -8.65 16.25
CA ASP A 73 9.75 -8.23 16.37
C ASP A 73 10.03 -7.01 15.49
N GLY A 74 10.83 -6.08 16.01
CA GLY A 74 11.24 -4.89 15.26
C GLY A 74 10.11 -3.87 15.05
N LEU A 75 8.98 -3.98 15.73
CA LEU A 75 7.91 -2.97 15.69
C LEU A 75 8.41 -1.66 16.31
N LEU A 76 8.37 -0.58 15.53
CA LEU A 76 8.74 0.76 15.96
C LEU A 76 7.50 1.53 16.46
N TYR A 77 6.46 1.58 15.64
CA TYR A 77 5.16 2.14 16.01
C TYR A 77 4.05 1.60 15.13
N MET A 78 2.81 1.73 15.59
CA MET A 78 1.60 1.39 14.86
C MET A 78 0.67 2.61 14.85
N SER A 79 0.09 2.89 13.69
CA SER A 79 -0.97 3.89 13.53
C SER A 79 -2.18 3.25 12.87
N SER A 80 -3.37 3.72 13.23
CA SER A 80 -4.62 3.23 12.66
C SER A 80 -5.56 4.39 12.36
N THR A 81 -6.35 4.21 11.30
CA THR A 81 -7.38 5.14 10.87
C THR A 81 -8.64 4.34 10.59
N SER A 82 -9.75 4.78 11.19
CA SER A 82 -11.08 4.23 10.97
C SER A 82 -12.01 5.32 10.43
N ASP A 83 -12.59 5.08 9.27
CA ASP A 83 -13.43 6.06 8.59
C ASP A 83 -14.92 5.73 8.75
N SER A 84 -15.77 6.76 8.61
CA SER A 84 -17.24 6.60 8.64
C SER A 84 -17.82 5.85 7.44
N SER A 85 -16.99 5.52 6.45
CA SER A 85 -17.34 4.66 5.32
C SER A 85 -17.27 3.16 5.66
N GLY A 86 -16.79 2.79 6.85
CA GLY A 86 -16.54 1.41 7.22
C GLY A 86 -15.12 0.93 6.93
N THR A 87 -14.26 1.78 6.37
CA THR A 87 -12.88 1.41 6.01
C THR A 87 -11.96 1.53 7.22
N VAL A 88 -11.06 0.54 7.37
CA VAL A 88 -9.94 0.55 8.31
C VAL A 88 -8.63 0.41 7.58
N GLN A 89 -7.68 1.26 7.97
CA GLN A 89 -6.27 1.12 7.63
C GLN A 89 -5.45 1.09 8.93
N ILE A 90 -4.60 0.07 9.07
CA ILE A 90 -3.61 -0.02 10.16
C ILE A 90 -2.24 -0.11 9.52
N THR A 91 -1.35 0.80 9.86
CA THR A 91 0.02 0.86 9.37
C THR A 91 0.97 0.55 10.50
N ILE A 92 1.69 -0.56 10.39
CA ILE A 92 2.71 -1.00 11.34
C ILE A 92 4.06 -0.66 10.73
N THR A 93 4.83 0.20 11.40
CA THR A 93 6.16 0.61 10.97
C THR A 93 7.21 -0.09 11.81
N PHE A 94 8.26 -0.56 11.13
CA PHE A 94 9.32 -1.38 11.72
C PHE A 94 10.64 -0.63 11.78
N ASP A 95 11.60 -1.15 12.55
CA ASP A 95 12.94 -0.59 12.67
C ASP A 95 13.75 -0.74 11.36
N SER A 96 14.67 0.20 11.14
CA SER A 96 15.56 0.27 9.98
C SER A 96 16.58 -0.88 10.01
N GLY A 97 16.25 -1.98 9.34
CA GLY A 97 17.04 -3.21 9.34
C GLY A 97 16.18 -4.48 9.41
N THR A 98 14.90 -4.31 9.72
CA THR A 98 13.92 -5.40 9.67
C THR A 98 13.68 -5.83 8.23
N ASP A 99 13.66 -7.15 7.99
CA ASP A 99 13.29 -7.70 6.70
C ASP A 99 11.78 -7.55 6.47
N ALA A 100 11.39 -6.88 5.37
CA ALA A 100 10.00 -6.58 5.07
C ALA A 100 9.16 -7.84 4.75
N ASP A 101 9.77 -8.90 4.21
CA ASP A 101 9.09 -10.18 3.96
C ASP A 101 8.81 -10.91 5.28
N ILE A 102 9.78 -10.93 6.20
CA ILE A 102 9.60 -11.52 7.53
C ILE A 102 8.56 -10.73 8.34
N ALA A 103 8.65 -9.40 8.34
CA ALA A 103 7.68 -8.53 8.99
C ALA A 103 6.25 -8.79 8.48
N GLN A 104 6.07 -8.92 7.17
CA GLN A 104 4.77 -9.24 6.56
C GLN A 104 4.23 -10.59 7.06
N VAL A 105 5.05 -11.64 7.07
CA VAL A 105 4.64 -12.97 7.55
C VAL A 105 4.29 -12.95 9.04
N GLN A 106 5.06 -12.23 9.86
CA GLN A 106 4.74 -12.08 11.29
C GLN A 106 3.39 -11.40 11.50
N VAL A 107 3.14 -10.29 10.79
CA VAL A 107 1.84 -9.59 10.82
C VAL A 107 0.72 -10.51 10.37
N GLN A 108 0.91 -11.26 9.28
CA GLN A 108 -0.08 -12.21 8.77
C GLN A 108 -0.38 -13.31 9.79
N ASN A 109 0.63 -13.89 10.44
CA ASN A 109 0.46 -14.92 11.47
C ASN A 109 -0.31 -14.39 12.68
N LYS A 110 -0.03 -13.16 13.11
CA LYS A 110 -0.78 -12.51 14.20
C LYS A 110 -2.21 -12.18 13.77
N LEU A 111 -2.41 -11.76 12.53
CA LEU A 111 -3.73 -11.41 12.01
C LEU A 111 -4.63 -12.65 11.94
N GLN A 112 -4.09 -13.81 11.56
CA GLN A 112 -4.84 -15.07 11.56
C GLN A 112 -5.39 -15.45 12.94
N LEU A 113 -4.69 -15.08 14.02
CA LEU A 113 -5.19 -15.29 15.40
C LEU A 113 -6.32 -14.31 15.75
N ALA A 114 -6.32 -13.11 15.15
CA ALA A 114 -7.35 -12.10 15.36
C ALA A 114 -8.60 -12.32 14.49
N MET A 115 -8.47 -12.96 13.31
CA MET A 115 -9.56 -13.17 12.35
C MET A 115 -10.85 -13.73 12.98
N PRO A 116 -10.83 -14.75 13.86
CA PRO A 116 -12.04 -15.30 14.46
C PRO A 116 -12.75 -14.35 15.43
N LEU A 117 -12.04 -13.33 15.92
CA LEU A 117 -12.57 -12.31 16.83
C LEU A 117 -13.24 -11.16 16.09
N LEU A 118 -13.03 -11.06 14.77
CA LEU A 118 -13.64 -10.03 13.92
C LEU A 118 -15.10 -10.37 13.60
N PRO A 119 -15.96 -9.36 13.32
CA PRO A 119 -17.31 -9.58 12.81
C PRO A 119 -17.30 -10.43 11.51
N GLN A 120 -18.34 -11.25 11.32
CA GLN A 120 -18.42 -12.15 10.17
C GLN A 120 -18.45 -11.41 8.82
N GLU A 121 -19.00 -10.21 8.79
CA GLU A 121 -19.07 -9.36 7.60
C GLU A 121 -17.66 -8.97 7.12
N VAL A 122 -16.78 -8.64 8.06
CA VAL A 122 -15.38 -8.29 7.78
C VAL A 122 -14.59 -9.52 7.34
N GLN A 123 -14.82 -10.66 7.99
CA GLN A 123 -14.19 -11.93 7.60
C GLN A 123 -14.58 -12.33 6.16
N GLN A 124 -15.85 -12.16 5.78
CA GLN A 124 -16.34 -12.44 4.43
C GLN A 124 -15.76 -11.50 3.38
N GLN A 125 -15.59 -10.23 3.72
CA GLN A 125 -14.98 -9.24 2.84
C GLN A 125 -13.47 -9.46 2.67
N GLY A 126 -12.84 -10.14 3.64
CA GLY A 126 -11.41 -10.40 3.69
C GLY A 126 -10.64 -9.21 4.26
N VAL A 127 -9.45 -9.52 4.78
CA VAL A 127 -8.49 -8.53 5.29
C VAL A 127 -7.24 -8.63 4.44
N SER A 128 -6.82 -7.52 3.82
CA SER A 128 -5.59 -7.49 3.02
C SER A 128 -4.40 -7.06 3.87
N VAL A 129 -3.25 -7.68 3.61
CA VAL A 129 -1.97 -7.36 4.25
C VAL A 129 -0.96 -7.09 3.14
N GLU A 130 -0.53 -5.84 3.03
CA GLU A 130 0.32 -5.37 1.95
C GLU A 130 1.53 -4.62 2.50
N LYS A 131 2.65 -4.67 1.79
CA LYS A 131 3.79 -3.81 2.10
C LYS A 131 3.42 -2.38 1.76
N SER A 132 3.50 -1.48 2.74
CA SER A 132 3.20 -0.08 2.53
C SER A 132 4.32 0.54 1.68
N SER A 133 3.94 1.09 0.53
CA SER A 133 4.82 1.94 -0.27
C SER A 133 4.08 3.22 -0.61
N SER A 134 4.62 4.37 -0.20
CA SER A 134 4.06 5.70 -0.53
C SER A 134 4.44 6.17 -1.93
N SER A 135 5.24 5.40 -2.67
CA SER A 135 5.79 5.79 -3.97
C SER A 135 5.02 5.12 -5.11
N PHE A 136 4.09 5.86 -5.71
CA PHE A 136 3.51 5.47 -7.00
C PHE A 136 4.49 5.84 -8.12
N LEU A 137 5.04 4.85 -8.82
CA LEU A 137 6.00 5.10 -9.92
C LEU A 137 5.33 5.73 -11.15
N MET A 138 4.11 5.29 -11.50
CA MET A 138 3.36 5.76 -12.65
C MET A 138 1.88 5.37 -12.50
N VAL A 139 0.97 6.29 -12.82
CA VAL A 139 -0.47 6.00 -12.93
C VAL A 139 -0.85 6.04 -14.40
N LEU A 140 -1.24 4.90 -14.96
CA LEU A 140 -1.72 4.80 -16.35
C LEU A 140 -3.20 5.16 -16.41
N GLY A 141 -3.52 6.36 -16.89
CA GLY A 141 -4.89 6.78 -17.15
C GLY A 141 -5.31 6.38 -18.57
N MET A 142 -6.26 5.46 -18.70
CA MET A 142 -6.90 5.19 -19.98
C MET A 142 -8.03 6.20 -20.20
N ILE A 143 -7.88 7.08 -21.18
CA ILE A 143 -8.98 7.92 -21.67
C ILE A 143 -9.48 7.35 -22.99
N ASN A 144 -10.81 7.20 -23.12
CA ASN A 144 -11.44 6.80 -24.36
C ASN A 144 -11.96 8.06 -25.07
N THR A 145 -11.43 8.34 -26.25
CA THR A 145 -11.78 9.54 -27.05
C THR A 145 -13.11 9.39 -27.80
N ASP A 146 -13.68 8.19 -27.85
CA ASP A 146 -14.85 7.88 -28.70
C ASP A 146 -16.20 7.92 -27.96
N GLY A 147 -16.26 8.38 -26.70
CA GLY A 147 -17.52 8.71 -26.02
C GLY A 147 -18.51 7.55 -25.79
N HIS A 148 -18.19 6.32 -26.19
CA HIS A 148 -19.12 5.18 -26.17
C HIS A 148 -19.09 4.36 -24.87
N HIS A 149 -18.22 4.70 -23.91
CA HIS A 149 -18.16 4.03 -22.60
C HIS A 149 -18.04 5.06 -21.49
N GLU A 150 -19.18 5.48 -20.93
CA GLU A 150 -19.24 6.24 -19.67
C GLU A 150 -18.87 5.32 -18.49
N PRO A 151 -17.80 5.59 -17.74
CA PRO A 151 -17.55 4.93 -16.47
C PRO A 151 -18.42 5.61 -15.41
N GLY A 152 -19.55 5.01 -15.05
CA GLY A 152 -20.26 5.36 -13.81
C GLY A 152 -21.75 5.73 -13.90
N ARG A 153 -22.53 5.16 -14.82
CA ARG A 153 -23.98 5.44 -14.91
C ARG A 153 -24.85 4.44 -14.13
N TYR A 154 -24.64 4.35 -12.82
CA TYR A 154 -25.62 3.72 -11.91
C TYR A 154 -25.85 4.61 -10.68
N ARG A 155 -26.35 5.83 -10.90
CA ARG A 155 -26.87 6.69 -9.83
C ARG A 155 -28.26 7.17 -10.21
N GLY A 156 -29.28 6.50 -9.66
CA GLY A 156 -30.59 7.09 -9.45
C GLY A 156 -31.73 6.56 -10.32
N LEU A 157 -32.21 5.35 -10.01
CA LEU A 157 -33.66 5.10 -9.99
C LEU A 157 -34.25 5.97 -8.88
N ARG A 158 -34.51 7.26 -9.18
CA ARG A 158 -35.40 8.08 -8.35
C ARG A 158 -36.83 7.63 -8.66
N GLY A 159 -37.47 7.11 -7.62
CA GLY A 159 -38.80 6.55 -7.66
C GLY A 159 -39.89 7.50 -8.16
N CYS A 160 -40.85 6.87 -8.84
CA CYS A 160 -42.29 6.98 -8.60
C CYS A 160 -42.92 8.37 -8.45
N ASN A 161 -43.40 8.89 -9.57
CA ASN A 161 -44.83 8.99 -9.89
C ASN A 161 -45.79 9.36 -8.73
N HIS A 162 -46.06 10.66 -8.53
CA HIS A 162 -47.38 11.12 -8.07
C HIS A 162 -47.64 12.59 -8.43
N GLN A 163 -48.02 12.87 -9.67
CA GLN A 163 -48.63 14.16 -10.05
C GLN A 163 -49.85 13.88 -10.94
N ARG A 164 -51.00 13.58 -10.32
CA ARG A 164 -52.31 13.59 -10.99
C ARG A 164 -53.01 14.92 -10.70
N SER A 165 -53.35 15.60 -11.79
CA SER A 165 -54.58 16.38 -12.08
C SER A 165 -54.97 17.59 -11.19
N GLY A 166 -55.19 18.74 -11.86
CA GLY A 166 -55.88 19.93 -11.33
C GLY A 166 -57.30 19.66 -10.82
N GLN A 167 -57.98 20.59 -10.13
CA GLN A 167 -58.47 21.90 -10.58
C GLN A 167 -59.08 22.70 -9.36
N PRO A 168 -59.77 23.88 -9.49
CA PRO A 168 -59.53 25.09 -8.67
C PRO A 168 -60.55 25.40 -7.53
N VAL A 169 -60.27 26.53 -6.85
CA VAL A 169 -60.97 27.36 -5.82
C VAL A 169 -62.52 27.31 -5.80
N PRO A 170 -63.20 27.56 -4.65
CA PRO A 170 -63.61 28.94 -4.34
C PRO A 170 -63.50 29.34 -2.84
N THR A 171 -63.24 30.64 -2.65
CA THR A 171 -63.37 31.44 -1.44
C THR A 171 -64.82 31.48 -0.93
N ALA A 172 -64.98 31.46 0.39
CA ALA A 172 -66.11 32.03 1.12
C ALA A 172 -65.56 32.71 2.39
#